data_AF-A0A1Y0GZR6-F1
#
_entry.id   AF-A0A1Y0GZR6-F1
#
_cell.length_a   1.000
_cell.length_b   1.000
_cell.length_c   1.000
_cell.angle_alpha   90.00
_cell.angle_beta   90.00
_cell.angle_gamma   90.00
#
_symmetry.space_group_name_H-M   'P 1'
#
loop_
_entity.id
_entity.type
_entity.pdbx_description
1 polymer ?
#
loop_
_entity_poly.entity_id
_entity_poly.type
_entity_poly.pdbx_seq_one_letter_code
_entity_poly.pdbx_strand_id
1 'polypeptide(L)'
;MRIALGMQRKTAMRVALSLLVIAFSTASVFATPEDMEKFHEVTRMKESSRISQDSCMTCHTEPPEHNSFGKDLKLNLRASQKSRLDSLIIQSVASKDSDNDGWTNGQEWKADTLPGDPKSHPEGVPAKLEDGAKNESGPTVGMVDQLLPKHSMHPLVIHFPIALFLFGAVLELVGIRKRSDDLRKSAWLCLLFGAISAWFAVPTGLLAFFRVGFSWTGYALIHFFLATISTLLMTGLVLFRRRGAHTSISYIALLIAATAAVASAGHFGGLLVYGN
;
A
#
# COMPACT_ATOMS: atom_id res chain seq x y z
N MET A 1 23.40 13.90 -41.40
CA MET A 1 23.31 12.96 -40.26
C MET A 1 23.27 13.63 -38.87
N ARG A 2 24.14 14.60 -38.53
CA ARG A 2 24.15 15.27 -37.20
C ARG A 2 22.87 16.04 -36.82
N ILE A 3 22.18 16.64 -37.80
CA ILE A 3 20.94 17.41 -37.57
C ILE A 3 19.77 16.49 -37.17
N ALA A 4 19.63 15.33 -37.82
CA ALA A 4 18.60 14.33 -37.51
C ALA A 4 18.76 13.75 -36.09
N LEU A 5 20.00 13.45 -35.68
CA LEU A 5 20.34 13.01 -34.31
C LEU A 5 20.01 14.07 -33.25
N GLY A 6 20.25 15.35 -33.54
CA GLY A 6 19.91 16.45 -32.65
C GLY A 6 18.40 16.67 -32.50
N MET A 7 17.64 16.47 -33.58
CA MET A 7 16.17 16.58 -33.59
C MET A 7 15.53 15.42 -32.81
N GLN A 8 16.00 14.18 -33.06
CA GLN A 8 15.59 12.98 -32.31
C GLN A 8 15.82 13.12 -30.80
N ARG A 9 16.98 13.66 -30.38
CA ARG A 9 17.27 13.94 -28.95
C ARG A 9 16.30 14.96 -28.33
N LYS A 10 15.95 16.02 -29.05
CA LYS A 10 15.02 17.06 -28.53
C LYS A 10 13.60 16.52 -28.39
N THR A 11 13.13 15.72 -29.35
CA THR A 11 11.81 15.10 -29.30
C THR A 11 11.73 14.07 -28.18
N ALA A 12 12.71 13.17 -28.05
CA ALA A 12 12.79 12.19 -26.96
C ALA A 12 12.76 12.87 -25.58
N MET A 13 13.46 13.99 -25.43
CA MET A 13 13.51 14.74 -24.18
C MET A 13 12.17 15.42 -23.81
N ARG A 14 11.41 15.91 -24.81
CA ARG A 14 10.05 16.44 -24.59
C ARG A 14 9.06 15.36 -24.18
N VAL A 15 9.15 14.20 -24.82
CA VAL A 15 8.33 13.03 -24.46
C VAL A 15 8.67 12.55 -23.04
N ALA A 16 9.95 12.44 -22.70
CA ALA A 16 10.40 12.03 -21.37
C ALA A 16 9.86 12.94 -20.26
N LEU A 17 9.93 14.26 -20.46
CA LEU A 17 9.42 15.23 -19.49
C LEU A 17 7.89 15.14 -19.32
N SER A 18 7.17 14.87 -20.41
CA SER A 18 5.70 14.76 -20.37
C SER A 18 5.24 13.50 -19.65
N LEU A 19 5.90 12.35 -19.89
CA LEU A 19 5.62 11.09 -19.18
C LEU A 19 5.91 11.19 -17.67
N LEU A 20 6.92 11.98 -17.30
CA LEU A 20 7.29 12.22 -15.91
C LEU A 20 6.22 12.97 -15.12
N VAL A 21 5.58 13.97 -15.74
CA VAL A 21 4.50 14.74 -15.12
C VAL A 21 3.27 13.86 -14.86
N ILE A 22 2.95 12.96 -15.78
CA ILE A 22 1.87 11.98 -15.62
C ILE A 22 2.16 11.05 -14.44
N ALA A 23 3.41 10.56 -14.33
CA ALA A 23 3.84 9.67 -13.24
C ALA A 23 3.75 10.30 -11.83
N PHE A 24 3.92 11.62 -11.70
CA PHE A 24 3.80 12.31 -10.41
C PHE A 24 2.36 12.52 -9.93
N SER A 25 1.37 12.44 -10.83
CA SER A 25 -0.02 12.82 -10.53
C SER A 25 -0.85 11.70 -9.90
N THR A 26 -0.35 10.46 -9.89
CA THR A 26 -1.12 9.26 -9.51
C THR A 26 -0.86 8.75 -8.08
N ALA A 27 -0.04 9.44 -7.29
CA ALA A 27 0.53 8.93 -6.05
C ALA A 27 -0.11 9.49 -4.77
N SER A 28 -1.44 9.61 -4.70
CA SER A 28 -2.09 10.11 -3.48
C SER A 28 -3.35 9.32 -3.12
N VAL A 29 -3.14 8.17 -2.48
CA VAL A 29 -4.16 7.55 -1.65
C VAL A 29 -3.48 7.26 -0.30
N PHE A 30 -4.11 7.69 0.80
CA PHE A 30 -3.67 7.43 2.16
C PHE A 30 -4.79 6.64 2.85
N ALA A 31 -4.47 5.49 3.42
CA ALA A 31 -5.27 4.89 4.49
C ALA A 31 -4.38 4.78 5.71
N THR A 32 -4.92 5.27 6.81
CA THR A 32 -4.29 5.25 8.11
C THR A 32 -4.91 4.13 8.95
N PRO A 33 -4.14 3.53 9.88
CA PRO A 33 -4.57 2.40 10.72
C PRO A 33 -5.72 2.71 11.69
N GLU A 34 -6.13 3.98 11.76
CA GLU A 34 -7.17 4.52 12.63
C GLU A 34 -8.54 3.82 12.50
N ASP A 35 -8.90 3.27 11.32
CA ASP A 35 -10.19 2.56 11.17
C ASP A 35 -10.20 1.23 11.93
N MET A 36 -9.06 0.52 11.98
CA MET A 36 -8.91 -0.68 12.80
C MET A 36 -8.80 -0.37 14.29
N GLU A 37 -8.16 0.75 14.65
CA GLU A 37 -8.09 1.20 16.04
C GLU A 37 -9.49 1.49 16.59
N LYS A 38 -10.31 2.22 15.83
CA LYS A 38 -11.72 2.46 16.18
C LYS A 38 -12.54 1.18 16.25
N PHE A 39 -12.28 0.22 15.36
CA PHE A 39 -12.94 -1.08 15.43
C PHE A 39 -12.60 -1.83 16.72
N HIS A 40 -11.33 -1.87 17.11
CA HIS A 40 -10.89 -2.47 18.39
C HIS A 40 -11.48 -1.72 19.60
N GLU A 41 -11.57 -0.39 19.54
CA GLU A 41 -12.17 0.42 20.60
C GLU A 41 -13.66 0.08 20.81
N VAL A 42 -14.42 -0.02 19.72
CA VAL A 42 -15.87 -0.27 19.76
C VAL A 42 -16.18 -1.70 20.20
N THR A 43 -15.43 -2.66 19.67
CA THR A 43 -15.61 -4.09 19.97
C THR A 43 -14.96 -4.49 21.31
N ARG A 44 -14.05 -3.67 21.84
CA ARG A 44 -13.28 -3.89 23.08
C ARG A 44 -12.54 -5.24 23.08
N MET A 45 -12.03 -5.62 21.93
CA MET A 45 -11.37 -6.91 21.75
C MET A 45 -10.00 -6.94 22.41
N LYS A 46 -9.66 -8.09 22.99
CA LYS A 46 -8.29 -8.33 23.48
C LYS A 46 -7.37 -8.43 22.27
N GLU A 47 -6.15 -7.95 22.41
CA GLU A 47 -5.16 -8.02 21.33
C GLU A 47 -4.75 -9.47 20.98
N SER A 48 -4.96 -10.41 21.92
CA SER A 48 -4.78 -11.85 21.71
C SER A 48 -5.97 -12.53 21.04
N SER A 49 -7.06 -11.81 20.77
CA SER A 49 -8.27 -12.35 20.16
C SER A 49 -8.03 -12.73 18.70
N ARG A 50 -8.71 -13.75 18.20
CA ARG A 50 -8.67 -14.15 16.80
C ARG A 50 -9.04 -13.00 15.87
N ILE A 51 -10.06 -12.22 16.22
CA ILE A 51 -10.44 -11.01 15.46
C ILE A 51 -9.27 -10.01 15.37
N SER A 52 -8.58 -9.74 16.49
CA SER A 52 -7.44 -8.80 16.48
C SER A 52 -6.21 -9.36 15.77
N GLN A 53 -6.00 -10.68 15.82
CA GLN A 53 -4.89 -11.35 15.15
C GLN A 53 -5.08 -11.39 13.63
N ASP A 54 -6.31 -11.58 13.16
CA ASP A 54 -6.63 -11.62 11.74
C ASP A 54 -6.59 -10.23 11.08
N SER A 55 -6.54 -9.14 11.87
CA SER A 55 -6.23 -7.77 11.46
C SER A 55 -7.03 -7.29 10.24
N CYS A 56 -6.49 -7.42 9.03
CA CYS A 56 -7.18 -7.02 7.79
C CYS A 56 -8.27 -8.03 7.41
N MET A 57 -8.05 -9.32 7.70
CA MET A 57 -8.89 -10.42 7.25
C MET A 57 -10.23 -10.49 7.99
N THR A 58 -10.36 -9.77 9.10
CA THR A 58 -11.65 -9.52 9.76
C THR A 58 -12.66 -8.86 8.81
N CYS A 59 -12.20 -7.94 7.95
CA CYS A 59 -13.05 -7.20 7.00
C CYS A 59 -12.79 -7.59 5.55
N HIS A 60 -11.69 -8.26 5.25
CA HIS A 60 -11.25 -8.58 3.90
C HIS A 60 -11.14 -10.09 3.68
N THR A 61 -11.60 -10.57 2.51
CA THR A 61 -11.23 -11.92 2.05
C THR A 61 -9.81 -11.97 1.51
N GLU A 62 -9.39 -10.86 0.89
CA GLU A 62 -8.04 -10.59 0.44
C GLU A 62 -7.98 -9.10 0.18
N PRO A 63 -7.19 -8.29 0.92
CA PRO A 63 -7.22 -6.86 0.68
C PRO A 63 -6.83 -6.52 -0.78
N PRO A 64 -7.56 -5.59 -1.42
CA PRO A 64 -8.58 -4.72 -0.83
C PRO A 64 -10.03 -5.26 -0.90
N GLU A 65 -10.23 -6.48 -1.39
CA GLU A 65 -11.55 -7.11 -1.49
C GLU A 65 -12.14 -7.38 -0.09
N HIS A 66 -13.37 -6.92 0.12
CA HIS A 66 -14.06 -7.06 1.40
C HIS A 66 -14.81 -8.40 1.47
N ASN A 67 -14.81 -9.02 2.65
CA ASN A 67 -15.74 -10.11 2.97
C ASN A 67 -17.17 -9.57 3.15
N SER A 68 -18.13 -10.43 3.50
CA SER A 68 -19.52 -10.01 3.73
C SER A 68 -19.63 -8.91 4.78
N PHE A 69 -18.95 -9.08 5.92
CA PHE A 69 -18.89 -8.09 6.99
C PHE A 69 -18.31 -6.74 6.55
N GLY A 70 -17.16 -6.76 5.87
CA GLY A 70 -16.52 -5.56 5.33
C GLY A 70 -17.37 -4.85 4.29
N LYS A 71 -18.17 -5.59 3.50
CA LYS A 71 -19.15 -5.00 2.58
C LYS A 71 -20.27 -4.28 3.34
N ASP A 72 -20.76 -4.84 4.43
CA ASP A 72 -21.76 -4.19 5.28
C ASP A 72 -21.22 -2.91 5.93
N LEU A 73 -19.98 -2.91 6.39
CA LEU A 73 -19.30 -1.69 6.86
C LEU A 73 -19.15 -0.65 5.74
N LYS A 74 -18.71 -1.07 4.54
CA LYS A 74 -18.56 -0.18 3.36
C LYS A 74 -19.90 0.42 2.94
N LEU A 75 -20.99 -0.34 3.00
CA LEU A 75 -22.34 0.14 2.69
C LEU A 75 -22.81 1.21 3.69
N ASN A 76 -22.66 0.96 4.99
CA ASN A 76 -23.05 1.91 6.05
C ASN A 76 -22.15 3.16 6.08
N LEU A 77 -20.86 3.01 5.75
CA LEU A 77 -19.94 4.13 5.57
C LEU A 77 -20.41 5.05 4.44
N ARG A 78 -20.74 4.46 3.27
CA ARG A 78 -21.27 5.20 2.11
C ARG A 78 -22.61 5.87 2.41
N ALA A 79 -23.51 5.18 3.09
CA ALA A 79 -24.81 5.73 3.49
C ALA A 79 -24.67 6.91 4.46
N SER A 80 -23.65 6.87 5.33
CA SER A 80 -23.34 7.95 6.27
C SER A 80 -22.60 9.13 5.63
N GLN A 81 -22.23 9.04 4.34
CA GLN A 81 -21.42 10.03 3.61
C GLN A 81 -20.09 10.36 4.32
N LYS A 82 -19.57 9.44 5.12
CA LYS A 82 -18.28 9.59 5.82
C LYS A 82 -17.18 8.92 5.01
N SER A 83 -15.97 9.45 5.12
CA SER A 83 -14.78 8.87 4.48
C SER A 83 -14.08 7.83 5.34
N ARG A 84 -14.45 7.71 6.63
CA ARG A 84 -13.78 6.88 7.65
C ARG A 84 -14.78 6.20 8.57
N LEU A 85 -14.42 5.03 9.10
CA LEU A 85 -15.24 4.33 10.08
C LEU A 85 -15.29 5.11 11.39
N ASP A 86 -16.42 5.00 12.09
CA ASP A 86 -16.61 5.51 13.44
C ASP A 86 -17.47 4.54 14.26
N SER A 87 -17.59 4.83 15.55
CA SER A 87 -18.30 3.98 16.49
C SER A 87 -19.76 3.75 16.11
N LEU A 88 -20.42 4.72 15.48
CA LEU A 88 -21.81 4.59 15.06
C LEU A 88 -21.95 3.63 13.89
N ILE A 89 -21.08 3.75 12.88
CA ILE A 89 -21.08 2.85 11.72
C ILE A 89 -20.78 1.41 12.14
N ILE A 90 -19.77 1.22 13.00
CA ILE A 90 -19.40 -0.12 13.49
C ILE A 90 -20.55 -0.71 14.33
N GLN A 91 -21.15 0.06 15.23
CA GLN A 91 -22.30 -0.44 16.01
C GLN A 91 -23.54 -0.71 15.15
N SER A 92 -23.73 0.03 14.05
CA SER A 92 -24.89 -0.16 13.16
C SER A 92 -24.93 -1.52 12.48
N VAL A 93 -23.78 -2.19 12.35
CA VAL A 93 -23.71 -3.55 11.79
C VAL A 93 -23.72 -4.63 12.86
N ALA A 94 -23.69 -4.29 14.17
CA ALA A 94 -23.62 -5.28 15.25
C ALA A 94 -24.79 -6.27 15.25
N SER A 95 -25.99 -5.82 14.86
CA SER A 95 -27.20 -6.65 14.82
C SER A 95 -27.41 -7.37 13.48
N LYS A 96 -26.52 -7.18 12.51
CA LYS A 96 -26.58 -7.91 11.23
C LYS A 96 -25.90 -9.26 11.36
N ASP A 97 -26.40 -10.23 10.62
CA ASP A 97 -25.73 -11.49 10.31
C ASP A 97 -25.18 -11.33 8.89
N SER A 98 -23.89 -11.02 8.76
CA SER A 98 -23.33 -10.63 7.45
C SER A 98 -23.12 -11.83 6.54
N ASP A 99 -22.73 -12.96 7.10
CA ASP A 99 -22.35 -14.16 6.37
C ASP A 99 -23.45 -15.23 6.32
N ASN A 100 -24.58 -14.96 6.97
CA ASN A 100 -25.82 -15.75 7.00
C ASN A 100 -25.63 -17.11 7.68
N ASP A 101 -24.81 -17.16 8.72
CA ASP A 101 -24.56 -18.36 9.53
C ASP A 101 -25.54 -18.51 10.72
N GLY A 102 -26.39 -17.51 10.94
CA GLY A 102 -27.38 -17.45 12.00
C GLY A 102 -26.94 -16.68 13.25
N TRP A 103 -25.70 -16.18 13.30
CA TRP A 103 -25.18 -15.35 14.37
C TRP A 103 -25.02 -13.90 13.91
N THR A 104 -25.29 -12.98 14.81
CA THR A 104 -25.04 -11.56 14.53
C THR A 104 -23.57 -11.23 14.72
N ASN A 105 -23.07 -10.27 13.96
CA ASN A 105 -21.71 -9.76 14.07
C ASN A 105 -21.33 -9.44 15.53
N GLY A 106 -22.26 -8.85 16.29
CA GLY A 106 -22.05 -8.51 17.70
C GLY A 106 -21.97 -9.71 18.65
N GLN A 107 -22.67 -10.80 18.34
CA GLN A 107 -22.50 -12.08 19.07
C GLN A 107 -21.14 -12.67 18.77
N GLU A 108 -20.68 -12.58 17.52
CA GLU A 108 -19.39 -13.10 17.11
C GLU A 108 -18.22 -12.34 17.68
N TRP A 109 -18.30 -11.00 17.76
CA TRP A 109 -17.29 -10.19 18.46
C TRP A 109 -17.13 -10.67 19.91
N LYS A 110 -18.25 -10.93 20.60
CA LYS A 110 -18.21 -11.41 21.99
C LYS A 110 -17.63 -12.83 22.12
N ALA A 111 -17.81 -13.65 21.09
CA ALA A 111 -17.34 -15.04 21.06
C ALA A 111 -15.94 -15.20 20.44
N ASP A 112 -15.30 -14.10 20.03
CA ASP A 112 -14.02 -14.11 19.31
C ASP A 112 -14.05 -14.95 18.02
N THR A 113 -15.15 -14.81 17.28
CA THR A 113 -15.39 -15.44 15.98
C THR A 113 -15.48 -14.41 14.86
N LEU A 114 -15.43 -14.81 13.59
CA LEU A 114 -15.15 -13.89 12.48
C LEU A 114 -16.44 -13.57 11.72
N PRO A 115 -16.97 -12.33 11.79
CA PRO A 115 -18.29 -11.97 11.27
C PRO A 115 -18.48 -12.05 9.75
N GLY A 116 -17.43 -12.42 9.02
CA GLY A 116 -17.45 -12.56 7.57
C GLY A 116 -17.03 -13.96 7.09
N ASP A 117 -16.92 -14.94 8.00
CA ASP A 117 -16.54 -16.32 7.70
C ASP A 117 -17.57 -17.29 8.30
N PRO A 118 -18.48 -17.88 7.47
CA PRO A 118 -19.54 -18.78 7.95
C PRO A 118 -19.05 -20.05 8.65
N LYS A 119 -17.74 -20.32 8.61
CA LYS A 119 -17.11 -21.46 9.30
C LYS A 119 -16.57 -21.09 10.68
N SER A 120 -16.56 -19.81 11.01
CA SER A 120 -15.99 -19.26 12.22
C SER A 120 -17.11 -18.62 13.02
N HIS A 121 -17.85 -19.46 13.74
CA HIS A 121 -19.04 -19.07 14.48
C HIS A 121 -19.04 -19.64 15.91
N PRO A 122 -19.85 -19.09 16.83
CA PRO A 122 -20.00 -19.62 18.18
C PRO A 122 -20.53 -21.06 18.18
N GLU A 123 -20.13 -21.86 19.19
CA GLU A 123 -20.71 -23.19 19.40
C GLU A 123 -22.11 -23.07 20.00
N GLY A 124 -23.11 -23.75 19.41
CA GLY A 124 -24.48 -23.79 19.92
C GLY A 124 -25.55 -23.61 18.85
N VAL A 125 -26.82 -23.53 19.28
CA VAL A 125 -27.94 -23.15 18.40
C VAL A 125 -28.00 -21.63 18.35
N PRO A 126 -28.10 -21.00 17.15
CA PRO A 126 -28.14 -19.55 17.03
C PRO A 126 -29.29 -18.98 17.87
N ALA A 127 -28.91 -18.19 18.88
CA ALA A 127 -29.85 -17.59 19.80
C ALA A 127 -30.52 -16.39 19.12
N LYS A 128 -31.85 -16.45 19.00
CA LYS A 128 -32.69 -15.29 18.66
C LYS A 128 -32.35 -14.13 19.60
N LEU A 129 -32.04 -12.98 18.98
CA LEU A 129 -31.94 -11.62 19.51
C LEU A 129 -32.22 -11.47 21.02
N GLU A 130 -31.18 -11.26 21.82
CA GLU A 130 -31.30 -10.61 23.11
C GLU A 130 -30.19 -9.55 23.31
N ASP A 131 -30.65 -8.34 23.65
CA ASP A 131 -29.85 -7.17 23.99
C ASP A 131 -29.24 -7.31 25.38
N GLY A 132 -27.95 -6.96 25.51
CA GLY A 132 -27.34 -6.82 26.84
C GLY A 132 -25.82 -6.72 26.79
N ALA A 133 -25.30 -5.49 26.93
CA ALA A 133 -23.88 -5.22 27.18
C ALA A 133 -23.69 -4.86 28.67
N LYS A 134 -22.71 -5.47 29.33
CA LYS A 134 -22.17 -5.00 30.63
C LYS A 134 -20.66 -4.78 30.50
N ASN A 135 -20.21 -3.68 31.10
CA ASN A 135 -18.88 -3.08 31.05
C ASN A 135 -17.94 -3.68 32.10
N GLU A 136 -16.70 -4.00 31.73
CA GLU A 136 -15.56 -4.12 32.66
C GLU A 136 -14.26 -3.60 32.01
N SER A 137 -13.40 -2.98 32.82
CA SER A 137 -12.24 -2.14 32.47
C SER A 137 -10.95 -2.92 32.19
N GLY A 138 -10.17 -2.52 31.17
CA GLY A 138 -8.92 -3.16 30.77
C GLY A 138 -7.64 -2.56 31.40
N PRO A 139 -6.51 -3.31 31.40
CA PRO A 139 -5.19 -2.79 31.76
C PRO A 139 -4.34 -2.39 30.53
N THR A 140 -3.24 -1.72 30.85
CA THR A 140 -2.36 -0.85 30.04
C THR A 140 -1.52 -1.51 28.94
N VAL A 141 -1.43 -0.83 27.80
CA VAL A 141 -0.63 -1.15 26.60
C VAL A 141 0.87 -1.18 26.91
N GLY A 142 1.58 -2.18 26.39
CA GLY A 142 3.03 -2.34 26.56
C GLY A 142 3.85 -1.34 25.73
N MET A 143 4.97 -0.88 26.30
CA MET A 143 5.90 0.11 25.73
C MET A 143 6.48 -0.27 24.36
N VAL A 144 6.42 -1.54 23.97
CA VAL A 144 6.99 -2.07 22.71
C VAL A 144 6.00 -1.93 21.54
N ASP A 145 4.69 -2.09 21.79
CA ASP A 145 3.64 -1.92 20.78
C ASP A 145 3.44 -0.44 20.39
N GLN A 146 3.84 0.49 21.26
CA GLN A 146 3.91 1.93 20.95
C GLN A 146 5.08 2.31 20.04
N LEU A 147 6.16 1.53 20.04
CA LEU A 147 7.40 1.87 19.31
C LEU A 147 7.46 1.23 17.92
N LEU A 148 6.81 0.08 17.73
CA LEU A 148 6.74 -0.65 16.46
C LEU A 148 5.29 -1.07 16.20
N PRO A 149 4.49 -0.20 15.55
CA PRO A 149 3.11 -0.52 15.30
C PRO A 149 2.96 -1.75 14.38
N LYS A 150 1.92 -2.56 14.63
CA LYS A 150 1.65 -3.82 13.90
C LYS A 150 1.24 -3.61 12.44
N HIS A 151 0.87 -2.38 12.06
CA HIS A 151 0.59 -2.01 10.69
C HIS A 151 1.89 -1.91 9.88
N SER A 152 1.94 -2.64 8.77
CA SER A 152 3.10 -2.80 7.89
C SER A 152 3.91 -1.52 7.75
N MET A 153 5.18 -1.50 8.20
CA MET A 153 6.09 -0.37 8.00
C MET A 153 6.53 -0.22 6.54
N HIS A 154 6.15 -1.16 5.66
CA HIS A 154 6.54 -1.17 4.27
C HIS A 154 6.13 0.11 3.51
N PRO A 155 4.90 0.65 3.64
CA PRO A 155 4.53 1.91 3.03
C PRO A 155 5.41 3.08 3.48
N LEU A 156 6.01 3.06 4.67
CA LEU A 156 6.97 4.12 5.05
C LEU A 156 8.28 3.97 4.27
N VAL A 157 8.81 2.74 4.18
CA VAL A 157 10.11 2.47 3.54
C VAL A 157 10.06 2.74 2.03
N ILE A 158 8.93 2.49 1.36
CA ILE A 158 8.80 2.67 -0.11
C ILE A 158 8.84 4.13 -0.57
N HIS A 159 8.59 5.11 0.30
CA HIS A 159 8.63 6.52 -0.11
C HIS A 159 10.05 6.94 -0.50
N PHE A 160 11.08 6.37 0.13
CA PHE A 160 12.48 6.69 -0.18
C PHE A 160 12.87 6.31 -1.61
N PRO A 161 12.77 5.04 -2.06
CA PRO A 161 13.14 4.67 -3.41
C PRO A 161 12.28 5.36 -4.46
N ILE A 162 10.98 5.54 -4.22
CA ILE A 162 10.07 6.20 -5.16
C ILE A 162 10.44 7.68 -5.29
N ALA A 163 10.48 8.44 -4.19
CA ALA A 163 10.71 9.87 -4.24
C ALA A 163 12.12 10.21 -4.76
N LEU A 164 13.16 9.55 -4.24
CA LEU A 164 14.54 9.80 -4.66
C LEU A 164 14.75 9.48 -6.14
N PHE A 165 14.19 8.37 -6.62
CA PHE A 165 14.41 7.98 -8.01
C PHE A 165 13.62 8.85 -8.99
N LEU A 166 12.34 9.13 -8.70
CA LEU A 166 11.53 10.02 -9.54
C LEU A 166 12.11 11.44 -9.57
N PHE A 167 12.50 11.99 -8.41
CA PHE A 167 13.16 13.29 -8.36
C PHE A 167 14.53 13.28 -9.04
N GLY A 168 15.32 12.23 -8.84
CA GLY A 168 16.59 12.02 -9.55
C GLY A 168 16.42 11.99 -11.07
N ALA A 169 15.34 11.36 -11.57
CA ALA A 169 15.00 11.35 -12.99
C ALA A 169 14.64 12.75 -13.52
N VAL A 170 13.89 13.55 -12.74
CA VAL A 170 13.63 14.96 -13.06
C VAL A 170 14.94 15.73 -13.19
N LEU A 171 15.80 15.67 -12.16
CA LEU A 171 17.08 16.36 -12.14
C LEU A 171 17.98 15.92 -13.28
N GLU A 172 17.97 14.63 -13.64
CA GLU A 172 18.76 14.08 -14.73
C GLU A 172 18.36 14.71 -16.07
N LEU A 173 17.06 14.76 -16.36
CA LEU A 173 16.51 15.35 -17.58
C LEU A 173 16.72 16.86 -17.64
N VAL A 174 16.46 17.58 -16.53
CA VAL A 174 16.69 19.03 -16.45
C VAL A 174 18.17 19.34 -16.57
N GLY A 175 19.05 18.54 -15.96
CA GLY A 175 20.50 18.66 -16.05
C GLY A 175 21.02 18.48 -17.47
N ILE A 176 20.48 17.51 -18.24
CA ILE A 176 20.78 17.36 -19.67
C ILE A 176 20.35 18.60 -20.44
N ARG A 177 19.12 19.07 -20.20
CA ARG A 177 18.54 20.20 -20.93
C ARG A 177 19.27 21.51 -20.66
N LYS A 178 19.62 21.77 -19.41
CA LYS A 178 20.35 22.98 -18.98
C LYS A 178 21.87 22.85 -19.13
N ARG A 179 22.39 21.65 -19.47
CA ARG A 179 23.82 21.35 -19.49
C ARG A 179 24.52 21.72 -18.18
N SER A 180 23.87 21.43 -17.04
CA SER A 180 24.36 21.77 -15.71
C SER A 180 24.96 20.54 -15.04
N ASP A 181 26.26 20.55 -14.82
CA ASP A 181 26.97 19.43 -14.18
C ASP A 181 26.54 19.24 -12.72
N ASP A 182 26.19 20.31 -12.01
CA ASP A 182 25.73 20.22 -10.63
C ASP A 182 24.37 19.52 -10.52
N LEU A 183 23.41 19.88 -11.38
CA LEU A 183 22.13 19.15 -11.46
C LEU A 183 22.35 17.68 -11.82
N ARG A 184 23.31 17.39 -12.70
CA ARG A 184 23.65 16.02 -13.10
C ARG A 184 24.27 15.25 -11.92
N LYS A 185 25.15 15.87 -11.11
CA LYS A 185 25.71 15.25 -9.90
C LYS A 185 24.63 14.97 -8.86
N SER A 186 23.75 15.94 -8.60
CA SER A 186 22.61 15.75 -7.69
C SER A 186 21.68 14.64 -8.17
N ALA A 187 21.34 14.62 -9.47
CA ALA A 187 20.56 13.55 -10.08
C ALA A 187 21.19 12.16 -9.86
N TRP A 188 22.51 12.06 -10.03
CA TRP A 188 23.22 10.79 -9.82
C TRP A 188 23.08 10.28 -8.40
N LEU A 189 23.27 11.16 -7.40
CA LEU A 189 23.13 10.80 -5.99
C LEU A 189 21.69 10.35 -5.69
N CYS A 190 20.68 11.10 -6.15
CA CYS A 190 19.28 10.73 -5.97
C CYS A 190 18.96 9.36 -6.60
N LEU A 191 19.38 9.12 -7.85
CA LEU A 191 19.17 7.84 -8.52
C LEU A 191 19.89 6.68 -7.81
N LEU A 192 21.11 6.91 -7.32
CA LEU A 192 21.89 5.94 -6.57
C LEU A 192 21.22 5.57 -5.24
N PHE A 193 20.88 6.56 -4.41
CA PHE A 193 20.22 6.31 -3.13
C PHE A 193 18.80 5.75 -3.30
N GLY A 194 18.10 6.14 -4.37
CA GLY A 194 16.84 5.52 -4.77
C GLY A 194 17.02 4.02 -5.06
N ALA A 195 18.03 3.64 -5.85
CA ALA A 195 18.32 2.25 -6.15
C ALA A 195 18.76 1.45 -4.90
N ILE A 196 19.59 2.02 -4.03
CA ILE A 196 20.02 1.37 -2.78
C ILE A 196 18.81 1.15 -1.86
N SER A 197 17.98 2.17 -1.64
CA SER A 197 16.80 2.04 -0.78
C SER A 197 15.76 1.05 -1.32
N ALA A 198 15.66 0.86 -2.65
CA ALA A 198 14.80 -0.16 -3.25
C ALA A 198 15.17 -1.59 -2.80
N TRP A 199 16.47 -1.88 -2.64
CA TRP A 199 16.93 -3.18 -2.14
C TRP A 199 16.56 -3.42 -0.66
N PHE A 200 16.32 -2.37 0.12
CA PHE A 200 15.75 -2.49 1.47
C PHE A 200 14.22 -2.56 1.45
N ALA A 201 13.56 -1.90 0.49
CA ALA A 201 12.11 -1.94 0.37
C ALA A 201 11.58 -3.34 0.00
N VAL A 202 12.25 -4.06 -0.92
CA VAL A 202 11.83 -5.40 -1.36
C VAL A 202 11.63 -6.40 -0.20
N PRO A 203 12.61 -6.63 0.71
CA PRO A 203 12.42 -7.57 1.81
C PRO A 203 11.34 -7.11 2.80
N THR A 204 11.19 -5.80 3.04
CA THR A 204 10.11 -5.30 3.90
C THR A 204 8.72 -5.55 3.29
N GLY A 205 8.60 -5.49 1.97
CA GLY A 205 7.35 -5.77 1.26
C GLY A 205 7.00 -7.26 1.28
N LEU A 206 7.99 -8.12 1.11
CA LEU A 206 7.80 -9.56 1.20
C LEU A 206 7.43 -9.99 2.64
N LEU A 207 8.07 -9.39 3.65
CA LEU A 207 7.69 -9.60 5.05
C LEU A 207 6.25 -9.15 5.31
N ALA A 208 5.86 -7.99 4.79
CA ALA A 208 4.48 -7.50 4.88
C ALA A 208 3.49 -8.45 4.20
N PHE A 209 3.82 -8.95 3.01
CA PHE A 209 3.01 -9.91 2.27
C PHE A 209 2.71 -11.16 3.10
N PHE A 210 3.73 -11.77 3.71
CA PHE A 210 3.55 -12.96 4.55
C PHE A 210 2.87 -12.65 5.88
N ARG A 211 3.09 -11.48 6.47
CA ARG A 211 2.46 -11.05 7.74
C ARG A 211 0.96 -10.79 7.58
N VAL A 212 0.57 -10.18 6.46
CA VAL A 212 -0.83 -9.87 6.14
C VAL A 212 -1.56 -11.11 5.59
N GLY A 213 -0.83 -12.09 5.06
CA GLY A 213 -1.42 -13.31 4.50
C GLY A 213 -1.97 -13.12 3.09
N PHE A 214 -1.40 -12.19 2.32
CA PHE A 214 -1.80 -11.99 0.92
C PHE A 214 -1.61 -13.26 0.08
N SER A 215 -2.46 -13.44 -0.93
CA SER A 215 -2.28 -14.51 -1.90
C SER A 215 -1.39 -14.04 -3.05
N TRP A 216 -0.78 -14.98 -3.77
CA TRP A 216 0.02 -14.68 -4.96
C TRP A 216 -0.85 -14.44 -6.18
N THR A 217 -1.88 -13.60 -6.06
CA THR A 217 -2.82 -13.27 -7.13
C THR A 217 -3.11 -11.77 -7.17
N GLY A 218 -3.95 -11.33 -8.12
CA GLY A 218 -4.44 -9.96 -8.19
C GLY A 218 -3.37 -8.86 -8.15
N TYR A 219 -3.65 -7.79 -7.42
CA TYR A 219 -2.74 -6.64 -7.28
C TYR A 219 -1.44 -6.99 -6.54
N ALA A 220 -1.45 -7.97 -5.63
CA ALA A 220 -0.26 -8.36 -4.88
C ALA A 220 0.80 -8.95 -5.81
N LEU A 221 0.39 -9.85 -6.71
CA LEU A 221 1.27 -10.44 -7.71
C LEU A 221 1.80 -9.39 -8.70
N ILE A 222 0.92 -8.50 -9.18
CA ILE A 222 1.29 -7.41 -10.10
C ILE A 222 2.33 -6.49 -9.44
N HIS A 223 2.08 -6.07 -8.19
CA HIS A 223 2.98 -5.21 -7.44
C HIS A 223 4.34 -5.88 -7.22
N PHE A 224 4.38 -7.17 -6.85
CA PHE A 224 5.62 -7.91 -6.65
C PHE A 224 6.53 -7.91 -7.89
N PHE A 225 5.98 -8.24 -9.07
CA PHE A 225 6.75 -8.22 -10.30
C PHE A 225 7.19 -6.81 -10.69
N LEU A 226 6.31 -5.81 -10.57
CA LEU A 226 6.66 -4.42 -10.86
C LEU A 226 7.74 -3.89 -9.91
N ALA A 227 7.67 -4.18 -8.61
CA ALA A 227 8.68 -3.79 -7.64
C ALA A 227 10.04 -4.45 -7.93
N THR A 228 10.03 -5.73 -8.30
CA THR A 228 11.24 -6.49 -8.67
C THR A 228 11.87 -5.92 -9.95
N ILE A 229 11.08 -5.77 -11.02
CA ILE A 229 11.53 -5.20 -12.30
C ILE A 229 12.06 -3.77 -12.09
N SER A 230 11.34 -2.94 -11.33
CA SER A 230 11.77 -1.58 -10.99
C SER A 230 13.14 -1.59 -10.32
N THR A 231 13.34 -2.41 -9.29
CA THR A 231 14.61 -2.52 -8.55
C THR A 231 15.77 -2.90 -9.48
N LEU A 232 15.54 -3.85 -10.39
CA LEU A 232 16.54 -4.27 -11.38
C LEU A 232 16.84 -3.16 -12.40
N LEU A 233 15.82 -2.47 -12.91
CA LEU A 233 15.99 -1.36 -13.87
C LEU A 233 16.70 -0.17 -13.22
N MET A 234 16.36 0.19 -11.98
CA MET A 234 17.03 1.24 -11.21
C MET A 234 18.52 0.90 -11.02
N THR A 235 18.80 -0.34 -10.60
CA THR A 235 20.18 -0.83 -10.42
C THR A 235 20.94 -0.81 -11.75
N GLY A 236 20.32 -1.34 -12.81
CA GLY A 236 20.88 -1.34 -14.16
C GLY A 236 21.19 0.06 -14.68
N LEU A 237 20.31 1.03 -14.42
CA LEU A 237 20.51 2.44 -14.80
C LEU A 237 21.72 3.05 -14.09
N VAL A 238 21.85 2.83 -12.77
CA VAL A 238 22.98 3.31 -11.98
C VAL A 238 24.29 2.69 -12.47
N LEU A 239 24.30 1.38 -12.73
CA LEU A 239 25.47 0.68 -13.26
C LEU A 239 25.83 1.14 -14.68
N PHE A 240 24.84 1.34 -15.55
CA PHE A 240 25.07 1.86 -16.90
C PHE A 240 25.67 3.27 -16.83
N ARG A 241 25.16 4.12 -15.94
CA ARG A 241 25.72 5.47 -15.75
C ARG A 241 27.19 5.46 -15.33
N ARG A 242 27.62 4.49 -14.49
CA ARG A 242 29.02 4.34 -14.10
C ARG A 242 29.97 4.07 -15.27
N ARG A 243 29.45 3.56 -16.41
CA ARG A 243 30.22 3.35 -17.65
C ARG A 243 30.42 4.62 -18.48
N GLY A 244 29.93 5.78 -18.05
CA GLY A 244 30.16 7.07 -18.71
C GLY A 244 29.23 7.41 -19.88
N ALA A 245 28.35 6.50 -20.31
CA ALA A 245 27.46 6.69 -21.46
C ALA A 245 26.10 7.38 -21.11
N HIS A 246 26.13 8.35 -20.20
CA HIS A 246 24.96 8.90 -19.51
C HIS A 246 24.14 9.94 -20.31
N THR A 247 24.40 10.07 -21.62
CA THR A 247 23.55 10.82 -22.56
C THR A 247 23.17 10.01 -23.81
N SER A 248 23.52 8.72 -23.84
CA SER A 248 23.16 7.83 -24.93
C SER A 248 21.64 7.62 -25.01
N ILE A 249 21.11 7.32 -26.20
CA ILE A 249 19.67 7.06 -26.38
C ILE A 249 19.23 5.86 -25.52
N SER A 250 20.06 4.82 -25.44
CA SER A 250 19.81 3.65 -24.60
C SER A 250 19.77 4.00 -23.10
N TYR A 251 20.65 4.89 -22.63
CA TYR A 251 20.58 5.39 -21.25
C TYR A 251 19.27 6.13 -20.96
N ILE A 252 18.83 7.01 -21.87
CA ILE A 252 17.57 7.76 -21.71
C ILE A 252 16.36 6.83 -21.79
N ALA A 253 16.37 5.85 -22.70
CA ALA A 253 15.32 4.84 -22.78
C ALA A 253 15.22 4.04 -21.48
N LEU A 254 16.35 3.61 -20.91
CA LEU A 254 16.39 2.90 -19.63
C LEU A 254 15.90 3.78 -18.47
N LEU A 255 16.26 5.08 -18.46
CA LEU A 255 15.78 6.02 -17.45
C LEU A 255 14.26 6.13 -17.48
N ILE A 256 13.67 6.29 -18.67
CA ILE A 256 12.21 6.38 -18.85
C ILE A 256 11.55 5.07 -18.42
N ALA A 257 12.08 3.92 -18.86
CA ALA A 257 11.55 2.60 -18.51
C ALA A 257 11.59 2.36 -16.99
N ALA A 258 12.72 2.63 -16.34
CA ALA A 258 12.85 2.50 -14.88
C ALA A 258 11.88 3.44 -14.15
N THR A 259 11.74 4.68 -14.62
CA THR A 259 10.83 5.68 -14.03
C THR A 259 9.37 5.24 -14.15
N ALA A 260 8.95 4.77 -15.32
CA ALA A 260 7.59 4.26 -15.54
C ALA A 260 7.30 2.99 -14.72
N ALA A 261 8.29 2.10 -14.56
CA ALA A 261 8.18 0.91 -13.72
C ALA A 261 7.99 1.30 -12.25
N VAL A 262 8.80 2.22 -11.72
CA VAL A 262 8.69 2.71 -10.33
C VAL A 262 7.34 3.37 -10.07
N ALA A 263 6.88 4.22 -10.99
CA ALA A 263 5.57 4.86 -10.87
C ALA A 263 4.42 3.84 -10.88
N SER A 264 4.49 2.83 -11.77
CA SER A 264 3.53 1.73 -11.82
C SER A 264 3.57 0.90 -10.54
N ALA A 265 4.76 0.55 -10.03
CA ALA A 265 4.91 -0.19 -8.79
C ALA A 265 4.28 0.56 -7.61
N GLY A 266 4.50 1.88 -7.52
CA GLY A 266 3.86 2.74 -6.52
C GLY A 266 2.33 2.78 -6.68
N HIS A 267 1.82 2.92 -7.90
CA HIS A 267 0.38 2.95 -8.17
C HIS A 267 -0.31 1.64 -7.76
N PHE A 268 0.19 0.49 -8.24
CA PHE A 268 -0.38 -0.82 -7.88
C PHE A 268 -0.12 -1.18 -6.42
N GLY A 269 0.96 -0.67 -5.80
CA GLY A 269 1.17 -0.77 -4.36
C GLY A 269 0.12 -0.01 -3.55
N GLY A 270 -0.28 1.19 -4.02
CA GLY A 270 -1.40 1.92 -3.45
C GLY A 270 -2.73 1.17 -3.61
N LEU A 271 -3.02 0.62 -4.79
CA LEU A 271 -4.23 -0.17 -5.03
C LEU A 271 -4.29 -1.43 -4.15
N LEU A 272 -3.14 -2.07 -3.90
CA LEU A 272 -3.05 -3.22 -3.00
C LEU A 272 -3.46 -2.87 -1.56
N VAL A 273 -3.09 -1.68 -1.08
CA VAL A 273 -3.39 -1.27 0.30
C VAL A 273 -4.79 -0.68 0.43
N TYR A 274 -5.24 0.09 -0.55
CA TYR A 274 -6.43 0.95 -0.39
C TYR A 274 -7.66 0.48 -1.16
N GLY A 275 -7.47 -0.29 -2.24
CA GLY A 275 -8.54 -0.59 -3.17
C GLY A 275 -9.16 0.66 -3.80
N ASN A 276 -10.05 0.45 -4.76
CA ASN A 276 -10.90 1.50 -5.32
C ASN A 276 -12.35 1.35 -4.81
#